data_AF-A0A1Y5GL44-F1
#
_entry.id   AF-A0A1Y5GL44-F1
#
_cell.length_a   1.000
_cell.length_b   1.000
_cell.length_c   1.000
_cell.angle_alpha   90.00
_cell.angle_beta   90.00
_cell.angle_gamma   90.00
#
_symmetry.space_group_name_H-M   'P 1'
#
loop_
_entity.id
_entity.type
_entity.pdbx_description
1 polymer ?
#
loop_
_entity_poly.entity_id
_entity_poly.type
_entity_poly.pdbx_seq_one_letter_code
_entity_poly.pdbx_strand_id
1 'polypeptide(L)'
;MSIKITKERFTEEEWQSLLYAPLMIFNIVAGADGRIDQKEAQEFKNLLVEGLLSDIELMKLVMNELLQDLEGLTSKVFSGEMDPNDCMESIRRAVDVELNEEEALAFKLALLTIGKKIAQASGGFLGMGSKICLSEKQAMARLAAALHVIEIPDS
;
A
#
# COMPACT_ATOMS: atom_id res chain seq x y z
N MET A 1 16.97 17.41 12.73
CA MET A 1 15.59 17.80 13.07
C MET A 1 14.71 17.11 12.05
N SER A 2 13.88 16.14 12.48
CA SER A 2 12.88 15.59 11.58
C SER A 2 11.79 16.66 11.41
N ILE A 3 11.55 17.08 10.17
CA ILE A 3 10.48 18.02 9.84
C ILE A 3 9.20 17.20 9.94
N LYS A 4 8.27 17.63 10.79
CA LYS A 4 6.97 16.97 10.95
C LYS A 4 6.25 16.93 9.60
N ILE A 5 5.94 15.74 9.10
CA ILE A 5 5.16 15.56 7.86
C ILE A 5 3.73 15.99 8.14
N THR A 6 3.16 16.76 7.22
CA THR A 6 1.79 17.28 7.30
C THR A 6 1.14 17.24 5.91
N LYS A 7 -0.20 17.21 5.86
CA LYS A 7 -0.97 17.13 4.61
C LYS A 7 -0.67 18.31 3.68
N GLU A 8 -0.39 19.47 4.25
CA GLU A 8 -0.12 20.73 3.53
C GLU A 8 1.15 20.70 2.67
N ARG A 9 2.01 19.69 2.83
CA ARG A 9 3.14 19.46 1.91
C ARG A 9 2.68 18.93 0.55
N PHE A 10 1.51 18.33 0.47
CA PHE A 10 1.01 17.71 -0.76
C PHE A 10 -0.07 18.57 -1.39
N THR A 11 -0.12 18.58 -2.72
CA THR A 11 -1.31 19.05 -3.42
C THR A 11 -2.51 18.14 -3.14
N GLU A 12 -3.72 18.62 -3.39
CA GLU A 12 -4.92 17.79 -3.19
C GLU A 12 -4.87 16.51 -4.04
N GLU A 13 -4.38 16.58 -5.27
CA GLU A 13 -4.27 15.41 -6.17
C GLU A 13 -3.24 14.39 -5.68
N GLU A 14 -2.09 14.86 -5.20
CA GLU A 14 -1.06 14.00 -4.59
C GLU A 14 -1.59 13.37 -3.32
N TRP A 15 -2.24 14.14 -2.46
CA TRP A 15 -2.81 13.65 -1.23
C TRP A 15 -3.88 12.58 -1.46
N GLN A 16 -4.80 12.83 -2.40
CA GLN A 16 -5.79 11.83 -2.81
C GLN A 16 -5.11 10.55 -3.30
N SER A 17 -4.05 10.65 -4.11
CA SER A 17 -3.28 9.49 -4.55
C SER A 17 -2.70 8.69 -3.37
N LEU A 18 -2.18 9.38 -2.34
CA LEU A 18 -1.66 8.75 -1.13
C LEU A 18 -2.76 8.06 -0.31
N LEU A 19 -3.98 8.62 -0.24
CA LEU A 19 -5.12 7.98 0.41
C LEU A 19 -5.55 6.68 -0.30
N TYR A 20 -5.43 6.62 -1.62
CA TYR A 20 -5.72 5.39 -2.35
C TYR A 20 -4.63 4.31 -2.19
N ALA A 21 -3.41 4.68 -1.79
CA ALA A 21 -2.26 3.78 -1.81
C ALA A 21 -2.50 2.46 -1.05
N PRO A 22 -2.97 2.43 0.21
CA PRO A 22 -3.18 1.17 0.92
C PRO A 22 -4.22 0.27 0.26
N LEU A 23 -5.30 0.87 -0.26
CA LEU A 23 -6.37 0.16 -0.96
C LEU A 23 -5.89 -0.38 -2.31
N MET A 24 -5.07 0.38 -3.03
CA MET A 24 -4.52 -0.03 -4.32
C MET A 24 -3.54 -1.20 -4.15
N ILE A 25 -2.67 -1.16 -3.13
CA ILE A 25 -1.81 -2.28 -2.78
C ILE A 25 -2.63 -3.53 -2.48
N PHE A 26 -3.68 -3.39 -1.66
CA PHE A 26 -4.58 -4.51 -1.35
C PHE A 26 -5.26 -5.08 -2.60
N ASN A 27 -5.80 -4.22 -3.47
CA ASN A 27 -6.44 -4.63 -4.71
C ASN A 27 -5.46 -5.36 -5.66
N ILE A 28 -4.23 -4.86 -5.80
CA ILE A 28 -3.20 -5.48 -6.67
C ILE A 28 -2.75 -6.84 -6.13
N VAL A 29 -2.56 -6.98 -4.81
CA VAL A 29 -2.05 -8.22 -4.21
C VAL A 29 -3.14 -9.26 -4.03
N ALA A 30 -4.21 -8.93 -3.29
CA ALA A 30 -5.30 -9.87 -3.02
C ALA A 30 -6.15 -10.14 -4.27
N GLY A 31 -6.19 -9.21 -5.24
CA GLY A 31 -6.85 -9.43 -6.52
C GLY A 31 -6.00 -10.20 -7.54
N ALA A 32 -4.74 -10.54 -7.25
CA ALA A 32 -3.81 -11.09 -8.24
C ALA A 32 -4.23 -12.46 -8.80
N ASP A 33 -4.96 -13.26 -8.03
CA ASP A 33 -5.51 -14.56 -8.46
C ASP A 33 -6.97 -14.46 -8.95
N GLY A 34 -7.52 -13.24 -8.96
CA GLY A 34 -8.89 -12.93 -9.37
C GLY A 34 -9.94 -13.08 -8.27
N ARG A 35 -9.58 -13.39 -7.01
CA ARG A 35 -10.53 -13.50 -5.90
C ARG A 35 -9.93 -13.07 -4.57
N ILE A 36 -10.52 -12.04 -3.97
CA ILE A 36 -10.21 -11.64 -2.60
C ILE A 36 -10.99 -12.52 -1.62
N ASP A 37 -10.29 -13.19 -0.70
CA ASP A 37 -10.91 -14.02 0.33
C ASP A 37 -11.19 -13.25 1.65
N GLN A 38 -11.95 -13.87 2.56
CA GLN A 38 -12.30 -13.24 3.83
C GLN A 38 -11.11 -13.05 4.78
N LYS A 39 -10.08 -13.90 4.70
CA LYS A 39 -8.87 -13.78 5.51
C LYS A 39 -8.03 -12.60 5.06
N GLU A 40 -7.88 -12.41 3.75
CA GLU A 40 -7.17 -11.28 3.16
C GLU A 40 -7.86 -9.95 3.51
N ALA A 41 -9.19 -9.90 3.37
CA ALA A 41 -9.96 -8.72 3.76
C ALA A 41 -9.87 -8.44 5.27
N GLN A 42 -9.85 -9.47 6.11
CA GLN A 42 -9.70 -9.30 7.55
C GLN A 42 -8.28 -8.87 7.93
N GLU A 43 -7.26 -9.43 7.29
CA GLU A 43 -5.87 -9.03 7.50
C GLU A 43 -5.68 -7.57 7.10
N PHE A 44 -6.19 -7.16 5.93
CA PHE A 44 -6.11 -5.78 5.51
C PHE A 44 -6.75 -4.81 6.53
N LYS A 45 -7.90 -5.17 7.11
CA LYS A 45 -8.51 -4.37 8.20
C LYS A 45 -7.60 -4.25 9.42
N ASN A 46 -6.91 -5.33 9.81
CA ASN A 46 -5.95 -5.29 10.91
C ASN A 46 -4.79 -4.34 10.57
N LEU A 47 -4.29 -4.39 9.33
CA LEU A 47 -3.21 -3.52 8.85
C LEU A 47 -3.59 -2.04 8.81
N LEU A 48 -4.84 -1.71 8.47
CA LEU A 48 -5.32 -0.33 8.55
C LEU A 48 -5.25 0.21 9.99
N VAL A 49 -5.59 -0.62 10.98
CA VAL A 49 -5.51 -0.26 12.40
C VAL A 49 -4.05 -0.20 12.88
N GLU A 50 -3.21 -1.16 12.49
CA GLU A 50 -1.76 -1.12 12.78
C GLU A 50 -1.10 0.13 12.19
N GLY A 51 -1.54 0.57 11.01
CA GLY A 51 -1.06 1.77 10.34
C GLY A 51 -1.25 3.06 11.16
N LEU A 52 -2.29 3.12 12.02
CA LEU A 52 -2.48 4.23 12.98
C LEU A 52 -1.39 4.31 14.04
N LEU A 53 -0.69 3.21 14.29
CA LEU A 53 0.39 3.09 15.26
C LEU A 53 1.78 3.11 14.59
N SER A 54 1.85 3.38 13.28
CA SER A 54 3.12 3.42 12.55
C SER A 54 4.02 4.54 13.03
N ASP A 55 5.32 4.24 13.16
CA ASP A 55 6.37 5.24 13.40
C ASP A 55 6.63 6.12 12.16
N ILE A 56 6.11 5.74 10.99
CA ILE A 56 6.19 6.53 9.77
C ILE A 56 5.05 7.54 9.78
N GLU A 57 5.40 8.82 9.98
CA GLU A 57 4.41 9.90 10.14
C GLU A 57 3.41 9.97 8.97
N LEU A 58 3.88 9.84 7.72
CA LEU A 58 3.02 9.86 6.55
C LEU A 58 2.03 8.68 6.54
N MET A 59 2.50 7.48 6.89
CA MET A 59 1.63 6.28 6.95
C MET A 59 0.51 6.48 7.96
N LYS A 60 0.84 7.01 9.14
CA LYS A 60 -0.15 7.30 10.17
C LYS A 60 -1.20 8.32 9.70
N LEU A 61 -0.78 9.39 9.01
CA LEU A 61 -1.70 10.40 8.49
C LEU A 61 -2.62 9.82 7.41
N VAL A 62 -2.05 9.11 6.44
CA VAL A 62 -2.79 8.45 5.34
C VAL A 62 -3.83 7.49 5.92
N MET A 63 -3.43 6.62 6.85
CA MET A 63 -4.33 5.63 7.44
C MET A 63 -5.45 6.26 8.27
N ASN A 64 -5.14 7.33 9.02
CA ASN A 64 -6.13 8.05 9.81
C ASN A 64 -7.20 8.74 8.95
N GLU A 65 -6.82 9.32 7.81
CA GLU A 65 -7.78 9.97 6.91
C GLU A 65 -8.51 8.94 6.03
N LEU A 66 -7.81 7.89 5.57
CA LEU A 66 -8.43 6.77 4.87
C LEU A 66 -9.56 6.14 5.69
N LEU A 67 -9.35 5.92 7.00
CA LEU A 67 -10.36 5.32 7.87
C LEU A 67 -11.59 6.22 8.10
N GLN A 68 -11.48 7.53 7.90
CA GLN A 68 -12.62 8.44 8.01
C GLN A 68 -13.57 8.34 6.80
N ASP A 69 -13.06 7.94 5.64
CA ASP A 69 -13.83 7.74 4.40
C ASP A 69 -13.52 6.39 3.74
N LEU A 70 -13.46 5.33 4.54
CA LEU A 70 -13.07 4.01 4.03
C LEU A 70 -14.03 3.50 2.95
N GLU A 71 -15.33 3.68 3.15
CA GLU A 71 -16.36 3.19 2.20
C GLU A 71 -16.27 3.92 0.86
N GLY A 72 -16.16 5.25 0.87
CA GLY A 72 -16.07 6.07 -0.34
C GLY A 72 -14.80 5.79 -1.12
N LEU A 73 -13.65 5.73 -0.45
CA LEU A 73 -12.36 5.43 -1.08
C LEU A 73 -12.31 4.01 -1.63
N THR A 74 -12.85 3.03 -0.89
CA THR A 74 -12.96 1.64 -1.35
C THR A 74 -13.82 1.57 -2.62
N SER A 75 -15.00 2.21 -2.63
CA SER A 75 -15.86 2.19 -3.81
C SER A 75 -15.17 2.72 -5.07
N LYS A 76 -14.29 3.73 -4.94
CA LYS A 76 -13.54 4.29 -6.09
C LYS A 76 -12.44 3.37 -6.58
N VAL A 77 -11.67 2.76 -5.66
CA VAL A 77 -10.57 1.86 -6.06
C VAL A 77 -11.13 0.59 -6.71
N PHE A 78 -12.24 0.07 -6.18
CA PHE A 78 -12.83 -1.18 -6.65
C PHE A 78 -13.86 -1.02 -7.79
N SER A 79 -14.20 0.21 -8.20
CA SER A 79 -15.07 0.44 -9.38
C SER A 79 -14.39 0.08 -10.71
N GLY A 80 -13.05 -0.03 -10.72
CA GLY A 80 -12.25 -0.24 -11.92
C GLY A 80 -12.05 1.01 -12.77
N GLU A 81 -12.44 2.19 -12.27
CA GLU A 81 -12.25 3.47 -12.96
C GLU A 81 -10.81 3.99 -12.86
N MET A 82 -10.01 3.44 -11.95
CA MET A 82 -8.62 3.84 -11.71
C MET A 82 -7.66 2.82 -12.35
N ASP A 83 -6.71 3.30 -13.17
CA ASP A 83 -5.61 2.46 -13.64
C ASP A 83 -4.60 2.24 -12.50
N PRO A 84 -4.26 0.99 -12.15
CA PRO A 84 -3.30 0.71 -11.09
C PRO A 84 -1.90 1.26 -11.36
N ASN A 85 -1.43 1.28 -12.61
CA ASN A 85 -0.08 1.79 -12.92
C ASN A 85 -0.03 3.30 -12.76
N ASP A 86 -1.04 4.02 -13.26
CA ASP A 86 -1.13 5.48 -13.11
C ASP A 86 -1.21 5.86 -11.62
N CYS A 87 -1.98 5.11 -10.82
CA CYS A 87 -2.07 5.34 -9.38
C CYS A 87 -0.72 5.13 -8.69
N MET A 88 -0.01 4.05 -9.00
CA MET A 88 1.32 3.77 -8.43
C MET A 88 2.36 4.81 -8.83
N GLU A 89 2.31 5.31 -10.07
CA GLU A 89 3.17 6.40 -10.53
C GLU A 89 2.88 7.69 -9.76
N SER A 90 1.61 8.06 -9.59
CA SER A 90 1.21 9.25 -8.81
C SER A 90 1.66 9.14 -7.35
N ILE A 91 1.49 7.98 -6.71
CA ILE A 91 1.97 7.72 -5.35
C ILE A 91 3.49 7.90 -5.26
N ARG A 92 4.23 7.26 -6.17
CA ARG A 92 5.70 7.36 -6.22
C ARG A 92 6.14 8.81 -6.37
N ARG A 93 5.55 9.54 -7.33
CA ARG A 93 5.90 10.92 -7.62
C ARG A 93 5.60 11.85 -6.44
N ALA A 94 4.45 11.70 -5.80
CA ALA A 94 4.08 12.52 -4.65
C ALA A 94 5.12 12.44 -3.53
N VAL A 95 5.57 11.22 -3.19
CA VAL A 95 6.57 11.05 -2.12
C VAL A 95 7.97 11.45 -2.54
N ASP A 96 8.37 11.21 -3.79
CA ASP A 96 9.72 11.53 -4.28
C ASP A 96 9.95 13.03 -4.49
N VAL A 97 8.87 13.79 -4.76
CA VAL A 97 8.93 15.25 -4.89
C VAL A 97 8.88 15.92 -3.52
N GLU A 98 7.95 15.49 -2.67
CA GLU A 98 7.64 16.22 -1.45
C GLU A 98 8.45 15.80 -0.24
N LEU A 99 9.04 14.60 -0.22
CA LEU A 99 9.81 14.07 0.91
C LEU A 99 11.30 13.97 0.59
N ASN A 100 12.12 13.82 1.63
CA ASN A 100 13.50 13.39 1.42
C ASN A 100 13.57 11.88 1.10
N GLU A 101 14.72 11.43 0.61
CA GLU A 101 14.93 10.06 0.15
C GLU A 101 14.62 9.01 1.23
N GLU A 102 15.00 9.26 2.49
CA GLU A 102 14.77 8.35 3.61
C GLU A 102 13.28 8.25 3.96
N GLU A 103 12.59 9.38 4.04
CA GLU A 103 11.15 9.47 4.31
C GLU A 103 10.32 8.78 3.20
N ALA A 104 10.65 9.07 1.93
CA ALA A 104 10.00 8.47 0.77
C ALA A 104 10.21 6.95 0.75
N LEU A 105 11.45 6.50 0.96
CA LEU A 105 11.78 5.08 1.01
C LEU A 105 11.04 4.36 2.14
N ALA A 106 11.02 4.94 3.35
CA ALA A 106 10.33 4.36 4.50
C ALA A 106 8.83 4.16 4.21
N PHE A 107 8.16 5.16 3.62
CA PHE A 107 6.76 5.05 3.25
C PHE A 107 6.52 3.97 2.17
N LYS A 108 7.36 3.93 1.13
CA LYS A 108 7.27 2.92 0.07
C LYS A 108 7.48 1.49 0.60
N LEU A 109 8.43 1.31 1.51
CA LEU A 109 8.67 0.02 2.17
C LEU A 109 7.50 -0.40 3.05
N ALA A 110 6.85 0.56 3.73
CA ALA A 110 5.65 0.28 4.52
C ALA A 110 4.47 -0.17 3.63
N LEU A 111 4.28 0.46 2.47
CA LEU A 111 3.29 -0.02 1.48
C LEU A 111 3.60 -1.43 0.99
N LEU A 112 4.87 -1.75 0.69
CA LEU A 112 5.25 -3.11 0.30
C LEU A 112 5.06 -4.12 1.45
N THR A 113 5.27 -3.68 2.69
CA THR A 113 5.05 -4.51 3.88
C THR A 113 3.58 -4.87 4.04
N ILE A 114 2.67 -3.92 3.77
CA ILE A 114 1.22 -4.18 3.73
C ILE A 114 0.92 -5.28 2.70
N GLY A 115 1.40 -5.12 1.46
CA GLY A 115 1.20 -6.11 0.40
C GLY A 115 1.73 -7.50 0.78
N LYS A 116 2.94 -7.54 1.37
CA LYS A 116 3.56 -8.78 1.84
C LYS A 116 2.73 -9.48 2.92
N LYS A 117 2.25 -8.75 3.93
CA LYS A 117 1.42 -9.32 5.01
C LYS A 117 0.09 -9.87 4.49
N ILE A 118 -0.54 -9.18 3.52
CA ILE A 118 -1.75 -9.67 2.85
C ILE A 118 -1.48 -11.01 2.16
N ALA A 119 -0.46 -11.09 1.30
CA ALA A 119 -0.09 -12.33 0.62
C ALA A 119 0.33 -13.47 1.58
N GLN A 120 0.85 -13.13 2.76
CA GLN A 120 1.17 -14.11 3.81
C GLN A 120 -0.10 -14.67 4.47
N ALA A 121 -1.11 -13.84 4.73
CA ALA A 121 -2.37 -14.27 5.34
C ALA A 121 -3.16 -15.25 4.44
N SER A 122 -3.03 -15.13 3.13
CA SER A 122 -3.56 -16.06 2.12
C SER A 122 -2.86 -17.43 2.13
N GLY A 123 -1.72 -17.55 2.83
CA GLY A 123 -0.87 -18.75 2.87
C GLY A 123 0.09 -18.87 1.69
N GLY A 124 0.16 -17.87 0.81
CA GLY A 124 1.00 -17.90 -0.40
C GLY A 124 2.47 -17.56 -0.14
N PHE A 125 2.76 -16.70 0.84
CA PHE A 125 4.11 -16.13 0.94
C PHE A 125 5.05 -16.84 1.93
N LEU A 126 4.63 -17.29 3.13
CA LEU A 126 5.51 -17.97 4.11
C LEU A 126 4.77 -18.87 5.15
N GLY A 127 3.59 -19.42 4.83
CA GLY A 127 2.82 -20.25 5.76
C GLY A 127 2.52 -21.64 5.22
N MET A 128 3.31 -22.65 5.63
CA MET A 128 3.06 -24.11 5.59
C MET A 128 2.22 -24.72 4.42
N GLY A 129 2.17 -24.07 3.26
CA GLY A 129 1.48 -24.49 2.05
C GLY A 129 2.41 -24.31 0.86
N SER A 130 2.75 -25.40 0.20
CA SER A 130 3.82 -25.51 -0.81
C SER A 130 3.53 -24.82 -2.16
N LYS A 131 2.64 -23.83 -2.19
CA LYS A 131 2.31 -23.08 -3.41
C LYS A 131 2.24 -21.60 -3.10
N ILE A 132 3.40 -20.98 -3.21
CA ILE A 132 3.48 -19.61 -3.69
C ILE A 132 2.63 -19.53 -4.96
N CYS A 133 1.59 -18.70 -4.95
CA CYS A 133 0.91 -18.38 -6.19
C CYS A 133 1.87 -17.50 -7.00
N LEU A 134 2.31 -17.97 -8.16
CA LEU A 134 3.25 -17.23 -9.01
C LEU A 134 2.73 -15.81 -9.32
N SER A 135 1.39 -15.63 -9.35
CA SER A 135 0.71 -14.35 -9.51
C SER A 135 1.01 -13.36 -8.38
N GLU A 136 0.96 -13.77 -7.11
CA GLU A 136 1.22 -12.89 -5.96
C GLU A 136 2.68 -12.43 -5.93
N LYS A 137 3.62 -13.33 -6.26
CA LYS A 137 5.04 -12.95 -6.42
C LYS A 137 5.24 -11.95 -7.55
N GLN A 138 4.57 -12.16 -8.68
CA GLN A 138 4.63 -11.22 -9.80
C GLN A 138 3.99 -9.88 -9.42
N ALA A 139 2.89 -9.88 -8.68
CA ALA A 139 2.25 -8.67 -8.16
C ALA A 139 3.20 -7.90 -7.25
N MET A 140 3.82 -8.57 -6.27
CA MET A 140 4.81 -7.95 -5.38
C MET A 140 6.03 -7.41 -6.13
N ALA A 141 6.56 -8.14 -7.11
CA ALA A 141 7.67 -7.67 -7.93
C ALA A 141 7.28 -6.44 -8.77
N ARG A 142 6.06 -6.41 -9.33
CA ARG A 142 5.54 -5.25 -10.06
C ARG A 142 5.34 -4.05 -9.13
N LEU A 143 4.84 -4.26 -7.91
CA LEU A 143 4.69 -3.20 -6.91
C LEU A 143 6.04 -2.61 -6.51
N ALA A 144 7.04 -3.44 -6.23
CA ALA A 144 8.38 -2.99 -5.90
C ALA A 144 8.99 -2.17 -7.06
N ALA A 145 8.85 -2.66 -8.29
CA ALA A 145 9.29 -1.94 -9.48
C ALA A 145 8.56 -0.60 -9.66
N ALA A 146 7.23 -0.56 -9.48
CA ALA A 146 6.43 0.65 -9.63
C ALA A 146 6.78 1.72 -8.57
N LEU A 147 7.15 1.30 -7.35
CA LEU A 147 7.58 2.20 -6.28
C LEU A 147 9.07 2.58 -6.35
N HIS A 148 9.81 2.06 -7.34
CA HIS A 148 11.28 2.20 -7.43
C HIS A 148 12.01 1.69 -6.18
N VAL A 149 11.57 0.57 -5.62
CA VAL A 149 12.23 -0.11 -4.50
C VAL A 149 12.92 -1.37 -5.04
N ILE A 150 14.25 -1.40 -4.94
CA ILE A 150 15.07 -2.49 -5.49
C ILE A 150 15.09 -3.72 -4.56
N GLU A 151 14.93 -3.50 -3.25
CA GLU A 151 14.95 -4.57 -2.24
C GLU A 151 13.57 -4.72 -1.58
N ILE A 152 12.95 -5.88 -1.76
CA ILE A 152 11.76 -6.25 -0.98
C ILE A 152 12.27 -6.62 0.41
N PRO A 153 11.82 -5.98 1.49
CA PRO A 153 12.38 -6.21 2.82
C PRO A 153 12.23 -7.68 3.24
N ASP A 154 13.34 -8.32 3.55
CA ASP A 154 13.37 -9.59 4.27
C ASP A 154 13.18 -9.31 5.76
N SER A 155 12.19 -9.99 6.33
CA SER A 155 11.77 -10.03 7.74
C SER A 155 12.15 -8.85 8.65
#